data_AF-A0A6J1W1M2-F1
#
_entry.id   AF-A0A6J1W1M2-F1
#
_cell.length_a   1.000
_cell.length_b   1.000
_cell.length_c   1.000
_cell.angle_alpha   90.00
_cell.angle_beta   90.00
_cell.angle_gamma   90.00
#
_symmetry.space_group_name_H-M   'P 1'
#
loop_
_entity.id
_entity.type
_entity.pdbx_description
1 polymer ?
#
loop_
_entity_poly.entity_id
_entity_poly.type
_entity_poly.pdbx_seq_one_letter_code
_entity_poly.pdbx_strand_id
1 'polypeptide(L)'
;MSDPEDFSVGAKGYLKVSLYVLGPGDEAPMERKEAIEEKEDIEGNVFKPPGVALRGAHFSLKVYRAEDLPQMDDAVMDSVKQIFGFESNKKNLVDPFVEVTFAGKTLCSKIVEKNANPQWNQIVTLPAMFPSMCERMRIRVMD
;
A
#
# COMPACT_ATOMS: atom_id res chain seq x y z
N MET A 1 -25.19 -2.61 17.46
CA MET A 1 -23.87 -2.11 16.99
C MET A 1 -23.58 -2.80 15.68
N SER A 2 -23.50 -2.06 14.59
CA SER A 2 -23.18 -2.63 13.27
C SER A 2 -21.67 -2.77 13.15
N ASP A 3 -21.21 -3.95 12.74
CA ASP A 3 -19.80 -4.21 12.47
C ASP A 3 -19.36 -3.38 11.23
N PRO A 4 -18.31 -2.54 11.35
CA PRO A 4 -17.79 -1.76 10.23
C PRO A 4 -17.20 -2.63 9.10
N GLU A 5 -16.85 -3.89 9.37
CA GLU A 5 -16.34 -4.85 8.39
C GLU A 5 -17.47 -5.71 7.77
N ASP A 6 -18.74 -5.46 8.11
CA ASP A 6 -19.88 -6.21 7.55
C ASP A 6 -20.22 -5.73 6.12
N PHE A 7 -19.68 -6.46 5.15
CA PHE A 7 -19.83 -6.20 3.72
C PHE A 7 -21.25 -6.40 3.18
N SER A 8 -22.19 -6.92 3.98
CA SER A 8 -23.60 -7.12 3.59
C SER A 8 -24.45 -5.84 3.65
N VAL A 9 -23.98 -4.78 4.32
CA VAL A 9 -24.79 -3.61 4.66
C VAL A 9 -24.48 -2.40 3.77
N GLY A 10 -24.81 -2.49 2.47
CA GLY A 10 -24.99 -1.34 1.57
C GLY A 10 -23.86 -0.29 1.55
N ALA A 11 -24.17 0.94 1.10
CA ALA A 11 -23.24 2.08 1.13
C ALA A 11 -23.43 2.89 2.41
N LYS A 12 -22.34 3.24 3.09
CA LYS A 12 -22.32 4.10 4.28
C LYS A 12 -21.20 5.12 4.10
N GLY A 13 -21.46 6.39 4.41
CA GLY A 13 -20.48 7.47 4.30
C GLY A 13 -21.11 8.82 4.63
N TYR A 14 -20.27 9.85 4.83
CA TYR A 14 -20.69 11.23 5.07
C TYR A 14 -20.34 12.10 3.86
N LEU A 15 -21.27 12.95 3.42
CA LEU A 15 -21.07 13.89 2.32
C LEU A 15 -20.76 15.27 2.88
N LYS A 16 -19.59 15.82 2.54
CA LYS A 16 -19.27 17.25 2.77
C LYS A 16 -19.71 18.02 1.54
N VAL A 17 -20.72 18.88 1.69
CA VAL A 17 -21.26 19.72 0.61
C VAL A 17 -20.99 21.17 0.94
N SER A 18 -20.28 21.87 0.07
CA SER A 18 -20.24 23.34 0.04
C SER A 18 -21.29 23.80 -0.96
N LEU A 19 -22.33 24.52 -0.51
CA LEU A 19 -23.37 25.06 -1.37
C LEU A 19 -23.30 26.59 -1.36
N TYR A 20 -23.21 27.20 -2.54
CA TYR A 20 -23.17 28.65 -2.71
C TYR A 20 -24.34 29.10 -3.58
N VAL A 21 -25.04 30.16 -3.16
CA VAL A 21 -26.08 30.83 -3.96
C VAL A 21 -25.54 32.20 -4.33
N LEU A 22 -25.41 32.48 -5.63
CA LEU A 22 -24.76 33.68 -6.16
C LEU A 22 -25.75 34.52 -6.97
N GLY A 23 -25.69 35.84 -6.81
CA GLY A 23 -26.44 36.82 -7.60
C GLY A 23 -25.66 37.32 -8.83
N PRO A 24 -26.30 38.13 -9.70
CA PRO A 24 -25.64 38.69 -10.89
C PRO A 24 -24.46 39.59 -10.50
N GLY A 25 -23.24 39.15 -10.80
CA GLY A 25 -22.00 39.87 -10.50
C GLY A 25 -21.22 39.32 -9.28
N ASP A 26 -21.74 38.32 -8.59
CA ASP A 26 -21.04 37.69 -7.46
C ASP A 26 -20.02 36.66 -7.95
N GLU A 27 -18.83 36.67 -7.35
CA GLU A 27 -17.78 35.66 -7.57
C GLU A 27 -17.84 34.61 -6.44
N ALA A 28 -17.79 33.33 -6.80
CA ALA A 28 -17.81 32.24 -5.83
C ALA A 28 -16.54 32.31 -4.94
N PRO A 29 -16.65 32.06 -3.62
CA PRO A 29 -15.47 31.98 -2.77
C PRO A 29 -14.51 30.90 -3.30
N MET A 30 -13.26 31.26 -3.58
CA MET A 30 -12.22 30.27 -3.89
C MET A 30 -11.97 29.44 -2.64
N GLU A 31 -12.33 28.15 -2.67
CA GLU A 31 -11.93 27.21 -1.63
C GLU A 31 -10.40 27.25 -1.53
N ARG A 32 -9.87 27.75 -0.42
CA ARG A 32 -8.45 27.63 -0.13
C ARG A 32 -8.18 26.14 0.05
N LYS A 33 -7.57 25.52 -0.95
CA LYS A 33 -6.93 24.23 -0.82
C LYS A 33 -5.77 24.37 0.17
N GLU A 34 -6.07 24.35 1.46
CA GLU A 34 -5.07 24.03 2.46
C GLU A 34 -4.55 22.63 2.11
N ALA A 35 -3.22 22.48 2.16
CA ALA A 35 -2.44 21.31 1.79
C ALA A 35 -2.74 20.09 2.70
N ILE A 36 -3.98 19.64 2.72
CA ILE A 36 -4.50 18.48 3.45
C ILE A 36 -4.71 17.31 2.47
N GLU A 37 -4.29 17.43 1.21
CA GLU A 37 -4.43 16.38 0.19
C GLU A 37 -3.57 15.12 0.47
N GLU A 38 -2.62 15.15 1.41
CA GLU A 38 -1.74 13.98 1.69
C GLU A 38 -2.29 12.97 2.73
N LYS A 39 -3.43 13.24 3.37
CA LYS A 39 -3.98 12.35 4.42
C LYS A 39 -5.44 11.93 4.24
N GLU A 40 -6.03 12.16 3.08
CA GLU A 40 -7.37 11.63 2.81
C GLU A 40 -7.25 10.23 2.22
N ASP A 41 -7.65 9.23 2.99
CA ASP A 41 -7.83 7.84 2.56
C ASP A 41 -9.06 7.76 1.63
N ILE A 42 -8.94 8.37 0.45
CA ILE A 42 -9.97 8.45 -0.58
C ILE A 42 -10.40 7.04 -1.00
N GLU A 43 -9.50 6.07 -0.92
CA GLU A 43 -9.75 4.65 -1.24
C GLU A 43 -10.63 3.97 -0.17
N GLY A 44 -10.57 4.41 1.09
CA GLY A 44 -11.48 4.00 2.17
C GLY A 44 -12.86 4.66 2.13
N ASN A 45 -12.97 5.84 1.49
CA ASN A 45 -14.19 6.65 1.43
C ASN A 45 -14.89 6.60 0.06
N VAL A 46 -14.63 5.57 -0.76
CA VAL A 46 -15.25 5.39 -2.07
C VAL A 46 -16.78 5.32 -1.92
N PHE A 47 -17.46 6.42 -2.28
CA PHE A 47 -18.90 6.46 -2.46
C PHE A 47 -19.30 5.36 -3.44
N LYS A 48 -19.99 4.33 -2.96
CA LYS A 48 -20.57 3.31 -3.82
C LYS A 48 -21.68 3.99 -4.63
N PRO A 49 -21.60 4.07 -5.97
CA PRO A 49 -22.65 4.70 -6.76
C PRO A 49 -23.98 3.97 -6.52
N PRO A 50 -25.10 4.69 -6.30
CA PRO A 50 -26.41 4.04 -6.20
C PRO A 50 -26.68 3.25 -7.49
N GLY A 51 -26.98 1.95 -7.35
CA GLY A 51 -27.28 1.04 -8.47
C GLY A 51 -26.16 0.08 -8.86
N VAL A 52 -24.95 0.17 -8.29
CA VAL A 52 -23.87 -0.80 -8.55
C VAL A 52 -23.85 -1.88 -7.47
N ALA A 53 -24.24 -3.11 -7.85
CA ALA A 53 -24.09 -4.28 -6.97
C ALA A 53 -22.62 -4.72 -6.95
N LEU A 54 -21.91 -4.38 -5.87
CA LEU A 54 -20.54 -4.84 -5.67
C LEU A 54 -20.50 -6.34 -5.37
N ARG A 55 -19.64 -7.08 -6.08
CA ARG A 55 -19.38 -8.51 -5.84
C ARG A 55 -18.02 -8.67 -5.17
N GLY A 56 -17.95 -9.45 -4.10
CA GLY A 56 -16.69 -9.84 -3.50
C GLY A 56 -15.88 -10.75 -4.43
N ALA A 57 -14.57 -10.54 -4.48
CA ALA A 57 -13.62 -11.37 -5.20
C ALA A 57 -12.28 -11.43 -4.45
N HIS A 58 -11.38 -12.29 -4.92
CA HIS A 58 -10.03 -12.43 -4.37
C HIS A 58 -9.01 -12.35 -5.49
N PHE A 59 -7.98 -11.52 -5.30
CA PHE A 59 -6.78 -11.55 -6.12
C PHE A 59 -5.72 -12.40 -5.41
N SER A 60 -5.32 -13.50 -6.05
CA SER A 60 -4.28 -14.38 -5.52
C SER A 60 -2.96 -14.12 -6.26
N LEU A 61 -2.01 -13.47 -5.60
CA LEU A 61 -0.67 -13.26 -6.11
C LEU A 61 0.26 -14.36 -5.60
N LYS A 62 0.87 -15.13 -6.50
CA LYS A 62 1.86 -16.16 -6.13
C LYS A 62 3.28 -15.60 -6.23
N VAL A 63 3.89 -15.37 -5.09
CA VAL A 63 5.25 -14.86 -4.94
C VAL A 63 6.20 -16.04 -4.79
N TYR A 64 7.07 -16.24 -5.77
CA TYR A 64 8.00 -17.38 -5.80
C TYR A 64 9.34 -17.05 -5.16
N ARG A 65 10.13 -16.20 -5.82
CA ARG A 65 11.50 -15.84 -5.43
C ARG A 65 11.93 -14.50 -6.02
N ALA A 66 12.96 -13.91 -5.46
CA ALA A 66 13.77 -12.85 -6.06
C ALA A 66 15.22 -13.30 -6.15
N GLU A 67 15.98 -12.69 -7.06
CA GLU A 67 17.41 -12.98 -7.27
C GLU A 67 18.20 -11.68 -7.22
N ASP A 68 19.44 -11.77 -6.75
CA ASP A 68 20.41 -10.67 -6.76
C ASP A 68 19.89 -9.36 -6.15
N LEU A 69 19.20 -9.46 -5.01
CA LEU A 69 18.75 -8.26 -4.29
C LEU A 69 19.96 -7.42 -3.86
N PRO A 70 19.88 -6.09 -4.03
CA PRO A 70 20.98 -5.19 -3.73
C PRO A 70 21.33 -5.31 -2.25
N GLN A 71 22.57 -5.71 -1.98
CA GLN A 71 23.07 -5.73 -0.62
C GLN A 71 23.49 -4.33 -0.24
N MET A 72 23.12 -3.91 0.96
CA MET A 72 23.56 -2.63 1.50
C MET A 72 25.07 -2.70 1.69
N ASP A 73 25.82 -2.09 0.76
CA ASP A 73 27.28 -2.08 0.82
C ASP A 73 27.73 -1.25 2.03
N ASP A 74 28.45 -1.95 2.90
CA ASP A 74 28.84 -1.51 4.24
C ASP A 74 29.99 -0.49 4.17
N ALA A 75 29.72 0.72 3.68
CA ALA A 75 30.69 1.83 3.65
C ALA A 75 31.18 2.24 5.05
N VAL A 76 30.53 1.74 6.11
CA VAL A 76 30.92 1.93 7.52
C VAL A 76 31.87 0.83 8.02
N MET A 77 31.88 -0.35 7.40
CA MET A 77 32.70 -1.48 7.84
C MET A 77 34.13 -1.42 7.31
N ASP A 78 34.40 -0.73 6.21
CA ASP A 78 35.77 -0.60 5.66
C ASP A 78 36.71 0.17 6.58
N SER A 79 36.21 1.18 7.30
CA SER A 79 36.99 1.91 8.33
C SER A 79 37.37 1.02 9.52
N VAL A 80 36.54 0.03 9.86
CA VAL A 80 36.75 -0.85 11.02
C VAL A 80 37.62 -2.06 10.64
N LYS A 81 37.50 -2.57 9.41
CA LYS A 81 38.35 -3.64 8.86
C LYS A 81 39.84 -3.27 8.87
N GLN A 82 40.17 -2.00 8.56
CA GLN A 82 41.56 -1.54 8.52
C GLN A 82 42.21 -1.44 9.91
N ILE A 83 41.42 -1.29 10.98
CA ILE A 83 41.93 -1.05 12.34
C ILE A 83 41.94 -2.34 13.18
N PHE A 84 41.05 -3.30 12.91
CA PHE A 84 40.88 -4.47 13.80
C PHE A 84 41.18 -5.85 13.22
N GLY A 85 41.59 -5.98 11.95
CA GLY A 85 42.15 -7.23 11.39
C GLY A 85 41.27 -8.49 11.53
N PHE A 86 39.98 -8.32 11.85
CA PHE A 86 39.05 -9.41 12.06
C PHE A 86 38.32 -9.68 10.75
N GLU A 87 38.51 -10.87 10.18
CA GLU A 87 37.78 -11.34 9.00
C GLU A 87 36.28 -11.37 9.31
N SER A 88 35.59 -10.28 8.96
CA SER A 88 34.14 -10.20 9.05
C SER A 88 33.58 -10.90 7.82
N ASN A 89 33.17 -12.14 8.04
CA ASN A 89 32.42 -12.96 7.12
C ASN A 89 31.33 -12.10 6.43
N LYS A 90 31.30 -12.12 5.10
CA LYS A 90 30.45 -11.30 4.22
C LYS A 90 28.98 -11.66 4.51
N LYS A 91 28.36 -10.98 5.48
CA LYS A 91 27.00 -11.26 5.93
C LYS A 91 26.04 -10.59 4.96
N ASN A 92 25.22 -11.39 4.29
CA ASN A 92 23.97 -10.90 3.70
C ASN A 92 23.15 -10.29 4.84
N LEU A 93 23.01 -8.97 4.89
CA LEU A 93 22.23 -8.25 5.92
C LEU A 93 20.84 -7.86 5.44
N VAL A 94 20.44 -8.37 4.26
CA VAL A 94 19.15 -8.09 3.65
C VAL A 94 18.11 -9.07 4.18
N ASP A 95 16.98 -8.55 4.66
CA ASP A 95 15.80 -9.25 5.18
C ASP A 95 14.57 -8.98 4.27
N PRO A 96 14.57 -9.46 3.01
CA PRO A 96 13.57 -9.03 2.05
C PRO A 96 12.16 -9.57 2.28
N PHE A 97 11.17 -8.75 1.94
CA PHE A 97 9.75 -9.10 1.85
C PHE A 97 9.05 -8.41 0.68
N VAL A 98 7.92 -8.96 0.23
CA VAL A 98 7.09 -8.40 -0.82
C VAL A 98 5.87 -7.73 -0.20
N GLU A 99 5.68 -6.45 -0.53
CA GLU A 99 4.51 -5.66 -0.20
C GLU A 99 3.60 -5.55 -1.42
N VAL A 100 2.31 -5.80 -1.22
CA VAL A 100 1.29 -5.71 -2.26
C VAL A 100 0.19 -4.77 -1.80
N THR A 101 -0.03 -3.68 -2.54
CA THR A 101 -1.09 -2.70 -2.30
C THR A 101 -2.13 -2.73 -3.41
N PHE A 102 -3.41 -2.80 -3.04
CA PHE A 102 -4.54 -2.66 -3.95
C PHE A 102 -5.75 -2.06 -3.20
N ALA A 103 -6.34 -0.99 -3.74
CA ALA A 103 -7.52 -0.33 -3.18
C ALA A 103 -7.43 -0.03 -1.67
N GLY A 104 -6.38 0.69 -1.27
CA GLY A 104 -6.11 1.08 0.11
C GLY A 104 -5.56 -0.04 0.98
N LYS A 105 -5.74 -1.30 0.57
CA LYS A 105 -5.31 -2.47 1.35
C LYS A 105 -3.89 -2.85 0.98
N THR A 106 -3.06 -3.03 2.00
CA THR A 106 -1.68 -3.50 1.84
C THR A 106 -1.49 -4.81 2.59
N LEU A 107 -0.92 -5.82 1.93
CA LEU A 107 -0.54 -7.10 2.52
C LEU A 107 0.94 -7.39 2.24
N CYS A 108 1.61 -8.03 3.19
CA CYS A 108 3.02 -8.39 3.07
C CYS A 108 3.22 -9.90 3.02
N SER A 109 4.24 -10.35 2.29
CA SER A 109 4.76 -11.71 2.42
C SER A 109 5.51 -11.89 3.73
N LYS A 110 5.93 -13.13 4.01
CA LYS A 110 6.93 -13.39 5.04
C LYS A 110 8.24 -12.66 4.72
N ILE A 111 8.93 -12.26 5.76
CA ILE A 111 10.30 -11.76 5.70
C ILE A 111 11.23 -12.97 5.61
N VAL A 112 12.24 -12.91 4.72
CA VAL A 112 13.28 -13.95 4.63
C VAL A 112 14.59 -13.34 5.11
N GLU A 113 15.05 -13.74 6.28
CA GLU A 113 16.22 -13.11 6.89
C GLU A 113 17.53 -13.46 6.16
N LYS A 114 18.42 -12.47 6.05
CA LYS A 114 19.81 -12.60 5.59
C LYS A 114 19.97 -13.31 4.26
N ASN A 115 19.08 -13.03 3.30
CA ASN A 115 19.04 -13.73 2.04
C ASN A 115 18.78 -12.80 0.86
N ALA A 116 19.80 -12.57 0.02
CA ALA A 116 19.67 -11.79 -1.21
C ALA A 116 18.98 -12.55 -2.37
N ASN A 117 18.72 -13.84 -2.19
CA ASN A 117 18.00 -14.71 -3.13
C ASN A 117 16.80 -15.37 -2.41
N PRO A 118 15.85 -14.58 -1.88
CA PRO A 118 14.77 -15.10 -1.07
C PRO A 118 13.83 -15.97 -1.91
N GLN A 119 13.34 -17.04 -1.30
CA GLN A 119 12.28 -17.88 -1.85
C GLN A 119 11.08 -17.84 -0.90
N TRP A 120 10.04 -17.11 -1.27
CA TRP A 120 8.82 -17.02 -0.47
C TRP A 120 7.91 -18.22 -0.70
N ASN A 121 7.76 -18.64 -1.95
CA ASN A 121 6.80 -19.68 -2.36
C ASN A 121 5.42 -19.53 -1.70
N GLN A 122 4.95 -18.28 -1.61
CA GLN A 122 3.76 -17.89 -0.86
C GLN A 122 2.69 -17.36 -1.82
N ILE A 123 1.42 -17.62 -1.49
CA ILE A 123 0.29 -16.95 -2.12
C ILE A 123 -0.20 -15.84 -1.17
N VAL A 124 -0.26 -14.61 -1.68
CA VAL A 124 -0.86 -13.45 -1.01
C VAL A 124 -2.24 -13.23 -1.62
N THR A 125 -3.28 -13.38 -0.80
CA THR A 125 -4.68 -13.25 -1.24
C THR A 125 -5.26 -11.92 -0.77
N LEU A 126 -5.55 -11.03 -1.71
CA LEU A 126 -6.15 -9.73 -1.45
C LEU A 126 -7.66 -9.79 -1.69
N PRO A 127 -8.49 -9.49 -0.68
CA PRO A 127 -9.92 -9.35 -0.87
C PRO A 127 -10.21 -8.05 -1.64
N ALA A 128 -11.02 -8.14 -2.69
CA ALA A 128 -11.40 -7.03 -3.55
C ALA A 128 -12.91 -7.00 -3.81
N MET A 129 -13.42 -5.83 -4.22
CA MET A 129 -14.80 -5.64 -4.65
C MET A 129 -14.83 -5.28 -6.13
N PHE A 130 -15.76 -5.87 -6.88
CA PHE A 130 -15.97 -5.60 -8.29
C PHE A 130 -17.34 -5.00 -8.58
N PRO A 131 -17.44 -4.01 -9.49
CA PRO A 131 -16.33 -3.36 -10.20
C PRO A 131 -15.39 -2.60 -9.24
N SER A 132 -14.10 -2.72 -9.47
CA SER A 132 -13.07 -2.03 -8.70
C SER A 132 -12.98 -0.58 -9.17
N MET A 133 -13.01 0.37 -8.24
CA MET A 133 -12.72 1.79 -8.53
C MET A 133 -11.22 2.08 -8.52
N CYS A 134 -10.38 1.08 -8.20
CA CYS A 134 -8.92 1.16 -8.35
C CYS A 134 -8.48 0.52 -9.67
N GLU A 135 -7.61 1.25 -10.36
CA GLU A 135 -7.03 0.84 -11.64
C GLU A 135 -5.60 0.29 -11.50
N ARG A 136 -4.99 0.41 -10.30
CA ARG A 136 -3.58 0.08 -10.09
C ARG A 136 -3.36 -0.85 -8.90
N MET A 137 -2.68 -1.97 -9.16
CA MET A 137 -2.07 -2.83 -8.14
C MET A 137 -0.58 -2.49 -8.06
N ARG A 138 -0.07 -2.23 -6.86
CA ARG A 138 1.35 -1.95 -6.62
C ARG A 138 1.99 -3.14 -5.93
N ILE A 139 3.13 -3.60 -6.46
CA ILE A 139 3.95 -4.67 -5.87
C ILE A 139 5.35 -4.07 -5.64
N ARG A 140 5.88 -4.20 -4.44
CA ARG A 140 7.23 -3.74 -4.07
C ARG A 140 7.99 -4.83 -3.35
N VAL A 141 9.29 -4.92 -3.62
CA VAL A 141 10.22 -5.68 -2.78
C VAL A 141 10.87 -4.68 -1.84
N MET A 142 10.79 -4.97 -0.55
CA MET A 142 11.35 -4.16 0.53
C MET A 142 12.41 -4.99 1.25
N ASP A 143 13.31 -4.29 1.92
CA ASP A 143 14.40 -4.82 2.76
C ASP A 143 14.37 -4.12 4.11
#